data_AF-A0A8H6III8-F1
#
_entry.id   AF-A0A8H6III8-F1
#
_cell.length_a   1.000
_cell.length_b   1.000
_cell.length_c   1.000
_cell.angle_alpha   90.00
_cell.angle_beta   90.00
_cell.angle_gamma   90.00
#
_symmetry.space_group_name_H-M   'P 1'
#
loop_
_entity.id
_entity.type
_entity.pdbx_description
1 polymer ?
#
loop_
_entity_poly.entity_id
_entity_poly.type
_entity_poly.pdbx_seq_one_letter_code
_entity_poly.pdbx_strand_id
1 'polypeptide(L)'
;MPRVANGQSRKRKSKQAVAKTKKLDYNTQRKALDDNTKSYGTAKSTSTKYLAAFNLGKKWLARFVQDEKDTHARFKEGDIGGHSGIGEEEAHTGSENFSSDNEFVHAFDGKPNKHTAEALGMYLSFKGFDEGLTGGTVWSVFSAFKWWYKNLKGDKYRGPWRYDEKAREWVGNPTSCSTVKDILDSCQKKDGETERTHSKAMSLGDLEMIYAYSLKQCPEGMVPRTAGDITLMTRHLFWRAFSAFGFVIWTRNFETSNFRYGGLDFLGHKRPKYSSKPLEQLPFFRVNLRERKNWQKKMKNGELQMNGHTYNVYPEPSSSTSPSADLYKHLLNWLDFCETPPHSARCQDSDGPFGSTSAPSERVIWAQLGYKSML
;
A
#
# COMPACT_ATOMS: atom_id res chain seq x y z
N MET A 1 34.72 -0.08 -74.34
CA MET A 1 35.09 -0.62 -73.02
C MET A 1 33.99 -0.29 -72.02
N PRO A 2 33.25 -1.29 -71.50
CA PRO A 2 32.19 -1.04 -70.51
C PRO A 2 32.72 -1.26 -69.08
N ARG A 3 32.38 -0.35 -68.16
CA ARG A 3 32.64 -0.50 -66.71
C ARG A 3 31.53 -1.33 -66.07
N VAL A 4 31.94 -2.44 -65.48
CA VAL A 4 31.12 -3.42 -64.76
C VAL A 4 30.72 -2.88 -63.38
N ALA A 5 29.44 -2.99 -63.05
CA ALA A 5 28.88 -2.72 -61.73
C ALA A 5 29.17 -3.91 -60.78
N ASN A 6 29.78 -3.64 -59.63
CA ASN A 6 30.04 -4.64 -58.59
C ASN A 6 28.93 -4.59 -57.53
N GLY A 7 28.04 -5.58 -57.56
CA GLY A 7 27.03 -5.81 -56.52
C GLY A 7 27.62 -6.60 -55.35
N GLN A 8 27.72 -5.98 -54.18
CA GLN A 8 28.04 -6.67 -52.93
C GLN A 8 26.76 -7.01 -52.15
N SER A 9 26.39 -8.29 -52.19
CA SER A 9 25.34 -8.89 -51.39
C SER A 9 25.74 -8.94 -49.90
N ARG A 10 25.05 -8.15 -49.06
CA ARG A 10 25.18 -8.20 -47.59
C ARG A 10 24.42 -9.43 -47.05
N LYS A 11 25.16 -10.48 -46.69
CA LYS A 11 24.63 -11.64 -45.94
C LYS A 11 24.20 -11.20 -44.52
N ARG A 12 22.89 -11.13 -44.26
CA ARG A 12 22.31 -11.04 -42.92
C ARG A 12 22.50 -12.38 -42.19
N LYS A 13 23.30 -12.40 -41.12
CA LYS A 13 23.33 -13.52 -40.16
C LYS A 13 22.11 -13.41 -39.24
N SER A 14 21.12 -14.28 -39.43
CA SER A 14 20.03 -14.47 -38.46
C SER A 14 20.56 -15.27 -37.26
N LYS A 15 20.52 -14.67 -36.06
CA LYS A 15 20.68 -15.40 -34.81
C LYS A 15 19.33 -16.02 -34.45
N GLN A 16 19.07 -17.25 -34.89
CA GLN A 16 18.00 -18.06 -34.30
C GLN A 16 18.46 -18.55 -32.93
N ALA A 17 17.94 -17.92 -31.88
CA ALA A 17 18.03 -18.45 -30.52
C ALA A 17 17.05 -19.62 -30.41
N VAL A 18 17.56 -20.85 -30.54
CA VAL A 18 16.81 -22.06 -30.23
C VAL A 18 16.63 -22.10 -28.71
N ALA A 19 15.44 -21.70 -28.25
CA ALA A 19 15.03 -21.90 -26.87
C ALA A 19 14.94 -23.41 -26.62
N LYS A 20 15.96 -23.99 -25.97
CA LYS A 20 15.92 -25.38 -25.50
C LYS A 20 14.80 -25.49 -24.47
N THR A 21 13.69 -26.10 -24.86
CA THR A 21 12.62 -26.54 -23.97
C THR A 21 13.22 -27.54 -22.99
N LYS A 22 13.54 -27.08 -21.77
CA LYS A 22 13.96 -27.97 -20.67
C LYS A 22 12.80 -28.91 -20.37
N LYS A 23 13.07 -30.22 -20.45
CA LYS A 23 12.12 -31.27 -20.04
C LYS A 23 11.71 -30.98 -18.59
N LEU A 24 10.41 -30.77 -18.35
CA LEU A 24 9.88 -30.55 -17.02
C LEU A 24 9.98 -31.85 -16.22
N ASP A 25 10.88 -31.89 -15.25
CA ASP A 25 10.96 -32.97 -14.26
C ASP A 25 10.07 -32.64 -13.05
N TYR A 26 9.22 -33.60 -12.65
CA TYR A 26 8.27 -33.42 -11.55
C TYR A 26 8.98 -33.08 -10.23
N ASN A 27 10.07 -33.78 -9.91
CA ASN A 27 10.79 -33.55 -8.65
C ASN A 27 11.46 -32.17 -8.63
N THR A 28 12.03 -31.76 -9.76
CA THR A 28 12.59 -30.42 -9.94
C THR A 28 11.53 -29.34 -9.78
N GLN A 29 10.34 -29.52 -10.38
CA GLN A 29 9.24 -28.58 -10.25
C GLN A 29 8.64 -28.55 -8.83
N ARG A 30 8.54 -29.71 -8.17
CA ARG A 30 8.07 -29.79 -6.78
C ARG A 30 9.02 -29.08 -5.82
N LYS A 31 10.33 -29.30 -5.99
CA LYS A 31 11.37 -28.60 -5.22
C LYS A 31 11.34 -27.10 -5.50
N ALA A 32 11.21 -26.69 -6.77
CA ALA A 32 11.08 -25.28 -7.12
C ALA A 32 9.82 -24.64 -6.51
N LEU A 33 8.70 -25.36 -6.45
CA LEU A 33 7.48 -24.90 -5.79
C LEU A 33 7.71 -24.69 -4.29
N ASP A 34 8.36 -25.63 -3.61
CA ASP A 34 8.67 -25.51 -2.18
C ASP A 34 9.66 -24.38 -1.91
N ASP A 35 10.72 -24.26 -2.72
CA ASP A 35 11.74 -23.21 -2.60
C ASP A 35 11.16 -21.82 -2.90
N ASN A 36 10.31 -21.70 -3.92
CA ASN A 36 9.62 -20.45 -4.24
C ASN A 36 8.60 -20.08 -3.15
N THR A 37 7.86 -21.05 -2.62
CA THR A 37 6.91 -20.80 -1.52
C THR A 37 7.63 -20.35 -0.26
N LYS A 38 8.81 -20.92 0.05
CA LYS A 38 9.65 -20.48 1.18
C LYS A 38 10.27 -19.11 0.93
N SER A 39 10.76 -18.85 -0.28
CA SER A 39 11.48 -17.62 -0.62
C SER A 39 10.58 -16.41 -0.81
N TYR A 40 9.37 -16.62 -1.35
CA TYR A 40 8.44 -15.55 -1.73
C TYR A 40 7.10 -15.60 -0.99
N GLY A 41 6.81 -16.64 -0.22
CA GLY A 41 5.55 -16.77 0.51
C GLY A 41 5.40 -15.78 1.67
N THR A 42 6.50 -15.33 2.28
CA THR A 42 6.51 -14.25 3.27
C THR A 42 7.89 -13.58 3.29
N ALA A 43 7.95 -12.25 3.27
CA ALA A 43 9.22 -11.54 3.36
C ALA A 43 9.93 -11.86 4.68
N LYS A 44 11.26 -12.04 4.66
CA LYS A 44 12.05 -12.40 5.85
C LYS A 44 11.81 -11.44 7.03
N SER A 45 11.77 -10.14 6.75
CA SER A 45 11.50 -9.11 7.76
C SER A 45 10.12 -9.27 8.41
N THR A 46 9.09 -9.63 7.63
CA THR A 46 7.74 -9.90 8.13
C THR A 46 7.72 -11.14 9.02
N SER A 47 8.40 -12.23 8.62
CA SER A 47 8.50 -13.45 9.44
C SER A 47 9.16 -13.17 10.79
N THR A 48 10.24 -12.38 10.82
CA THR A 48 10.89 -11.97 12.07
C THR A 48 9.96 -11.16 12.97
N LYS A 49 9.20 -10.21 12.39
CA LYS A 49 8.21 -9.42 13.15
C LYS A 49 7.09 -10.28 13.72
N TYR A 50 6.57 -11.24 12.94
CA TYR A 50 5.54 -12.16 13.40
C TYR A 50 6.05 -13.08 14.52
N LEU A 51 7.27 -13.60 14.40
CA LEU A 51 7.87 -14.39 15.47
C LEU A 51 8.04 -13.57 16.76
N ALA A 52 8.49 -12.33 16.65
CA ALA A 52 8.60 -11.43 17.80
C ALA A 52 7.24 -11.17 18.46
N ALA A 53 6.20 -10.88 17.67
CA ALA A 53 4.84 -10.67 18.18
C ALA A 53 4.27 -11.92 18.87
N PHE A 54 4.49 -13.11 18.30
CA PHE A 54 4.09 -14.37 18.93
C PHE A 54 4.81 -14.60 20.27
N ASN A 55 6.12 -14.36 20.32
CA ASN A 55 6.90 -14.49 21.56
C ASN A 55 6.48 -13.48 22.64
N LEU A 56 6.04 -12.28 22.25
CA LEU A 56 5.46 -11.33 23.20
C LEU A 56 4.15 -11.86 23.79
N GLY A 57 3.30 -12.51 22.98
CA GLY A 57 2.10 -13.18 23.48
C GLY A 57 2.41 -14.32 24.45
N LYS A 58 3.45 -15.12 24.18
CA LYS A 58 3.94 -16.14 25.13
C LYS A 58 4.36 -15.54 26.47
N LYS A 59 5.14 -14.46 26.44
CA LYS A 59 5.60 -13.77 27.66
C LYS A 59 4.43 -13.19 28.44
N TRP A 60 3.46 -12.61 27.74
CA TRP A 60 2.24 -12.09 28.35
C TRP A 60 1.47 -13.20 29.06
N LEU A 61 1.25 -14.35 28.41
CA LEU A 61 0.51 -15.47 29.00
C LEU A 61 1.20 -15.99 30.28
N ALA A 62 2.52 -16.15 30.23
CA ALA A 62 3.30 -16.58 31.40
C ALA A 62 3.16 -15.59 32.58
N ARG A 63 3.17 -14.28 32.30
CA ARG A 63 2.95 -13.24 33.31
C ARG A 63 1.53 -13.27 33.85
N PHE A 64 0.52 -13.33 32.98
CA PHE A 64 -0.88 -13.39 33.37
C PHE A 64 -1.16 -14.56 34.33
N VAL A 65 -0.65 -15.75 34.01
CA VAL A 65 -0.77 -16.94 34.87
C VAL A 65 -0.09 -16.72 36.23
N GLN A 66 1.07 -16.05 36.27
CA GLN A 66 1.75 -15.77 37.52
C GLN A 66 0.96 -14.76 38.38
N ASP A 67 0.49 -13.67 37.77
CA ASP A 67 -0.28 -12.64 38.45
C ASP A 67 -1.59 -13.22 39.05
N GLU A 68 -2.26 -14.14 38.34
CA GLU A 68 -3.43 -14.89 38.84
C GLU A 68 -3.09 -15.78 40.04
N LYS A 69 -1.98 -16.53 39.97
CA LYS A 69 -1.52 -17.38 41.08
C LYS A 69 -1.21 -16.56 42.33
N ASP A 70 -0.54 -15.43 42.18
CA ASP A 70 -0.18 -14.54 43.28
C ASP A 70 -1.44 -13.92 43.91
N THR A 71 -2.42 -13.55 43.08
CA THR A 71 -3.71 -13.01 43.54
C THR A 71 -4.50 -14.04 44.34
N HIS A 72 -4.56 -15.29 43.86
CA HIS A 72 -5.23 -16.38 44.55
C HIS A 72 -4.52 -16.78 45.86
N ALA A 73 -3.19 -16.72 45.91
CA ALA A 73 -2.43 -16.93 47.15
C ALA A 73 -2.75 -15.86 48.20
N ARG A 74 -2.78 -14.58 47.81
CA ARG A 74 -3.16 -13.47 48.71
C ARG A 74 -4.58 -13.60 49.25
N PHE A 75 -5.52 -14.03 48.41
CA PHE A 75 -6.90 -14.27 48.84
C PHE A 75 -6.98 -15.35 49.92
N LYS A 76 -6.26 -16.48 49.72
CA LYS A 76 -6.20 -17.57 50.72
C LYS A 76 -5.52 -17.17 52.03
N GLU A 77 -4.53 -16.29 51.98
CA GLU A 77 -3.87 -15.77 53.18
C GLU A 77 -4.74 -14.75 53.94
N GLY A 78 -5.59 -14.00 53.24
CA GLY A 78 -6.53 -13.03 53.83
C GLY A 78 -7.75 -13.65 54.52
N ASP A 79 -8.15 -14.87 54.14
CA ASP A 79 -9.33 -15.57 54.67
C ASP A 79 -9.09 -16.30 56.01
N ILE A 80 -7.88 -16.17 56.59
CA ILE A 80 -7.52 -16.76 57.90
C ILE A 80 -8.02 -15.88 59.07
N GLY A 81 -8.47 -14.64 58.81
CA GLY A 81 -9.07 -13.74 59.80
C GLY A 81 -10.60 -13.76 59.74
N GLY A 82 -11.22 -14.78 60.34
CA GLY A 82 -12.67 -15.01 60.28
C GLY A 82 -13.53 -13.78 60.58
N HIS A 83 -14.18 -13.24 59.55
CA HIS A 83 -15.44 -12.51 59.65
C HIS A 83 -16.37 -13.03 58.57
N SER A 84 -17.22 -13.98 58.96
CA SER A 84 -18.42 -14.38 58.23
C SER A 84 -19.39 -13.20 58.18
N GLY A 85 -19.19 -12.32 57.20
CA GLY A 85 -20.14 -11.30 56.79
C GLY A 85 -21.11 -11.89 55.78
N ILE A 86 -22.33 -12.18 56.25
CA ILE A 86 -23.49 -12.55 55.43
C ILE A 86 -23.68 -11.52 54.32
N GLY A 87 -23.52 -11.97 53.08
CA GLY A 87 -23.66 -11.17 51.87
C GLY A 87 -23.35 -12.00 50.62
N GLU A 88 -23.75 -13.28 50.62
CA GLU A 88 -23.75 -14.10 49.43
C GLU A 88 -25.02 -13.78 48.62
N GLU A 89 -24.87 -12.98 47.57
CA GLU A 89 -25.61 -13.18 46.32
C GLU A 89 -24.90 -12.38 45.20
N GLU A 90 -24.55 -13.08 44.13
CA GLU A 90 -23.90 -12.61 42.89
C GLU A 90 -22.36 -12.51 42.84
N ALA A 91 -21.64 -13.44 43.49
CA ALA A 91 -20.36 -13.86 42.92
C ALA A 91 -20.65 -14.81 41.75
N HIS A 92 -20.24 -14.46 40.52
CA HIS A 92 -20.35 -15.31 39.33
C HIS A 92 -19.71 -16.70 39.58
N THR A 93 -20.49 -17.66 40.07
CA THR A 93 -20.15 -19.08 40.24
C THR A 93 -20.18 -19.78 38.89
N GLY A 94 -19.31 -19.38 37.97
CA GLY A 94 -19.27 -19.95 36.62
C GLY A 94 -17.95 -19.79 35.85
N SER A 95 -17.03 -18.90 36.25
CA SER A 95 -15.71 -18.88 35.61
C SER A 95 -14.79 -19.87 36.33
N GLU A 96 -14.62 -21.07 35.77
CA GLU A 96 -13.53 -21.96 36.17
C GLU A 96 -12.23 -21.16 36.20
N ASN A 97 -11.45 -21.28 37.28
CA ASN A 97 -10.16 -20.60 37.37
C ASN A 97 -9.17 -21.27 36.39
N PHE A 98 -9.20 -20.83 35.12
CA PHE A 98 -8.40 -21.38 34.04
C PHE A 98 -6.89 -21.32 34.30
N SER A 99 -6.43 -20.40 35.16
CA SER A 99 -5.02 -20.30 35.56
C SER A 99 -4.51 -21.53 36.31
N SER A 100 -5.43 -22.34 36.86
CA SER A 100 -5.13 -23.61 37.52
C SER A 100 -5.04 -24.80 36.54
N ASP A 101 -5.54 -24.64 35.31
CA ASP A 101 -5.42 -25.67 34.27
C ASP A 101 -4.03 -25.63 33.63
N ASN A 102 -3.27 -26.71 33.79
CA ASN A 102 -1.93 -26.83 33.23
C ASN A 102 -1.91 -26.68 31.69
N GLU A 103 -3.00 -27.03 30.99
CA GLU A 103 -3.10 -26.83 29.55
C GLU A 103 -3.21 -25.34 29.17
N PHE A 104 -3.80 -24.50 30.01
CA PHE A 104 -3.95 -23.07 29.74
C PHE A 104 -2.59 -22.37 29.81
N VAL A 105 -1.77 -22.72 30.81
CA VAL A 105 -0.40 -22.21 30.97
C VAL A 105 0.44 -22.46 29.72
N HIS A 106 0.20 -23.59 29.06
CA HIS A 106 0.92 -24.03 27.87
C HIS A 106 0.14 -23.73 26.56
N ALA A 107 -0.87 -22.85 26.58
CA ALA A 107 -1.73 -22.58 25.43
C ALA A 107 -0.96 -22.08 24.18
N PHE A 108 0.19 -21.42 24.36
CA PHE A 108 1.07 -20.96 23.28
C PHE A 108 2.36 -21.78 23.13
N ASP A 109 2.48 -22.93 23.80
CA ASP A 109 3.65 -23.82 23.72
C ASP A 109 3.49 -24.86 22.61
N GLY A 110 3.75 -24.40 21.38
CA GLY A 110 3.81 -25.29 20.22
C GLY A 110 2.42 -25.61 19.69
N LYS A 111 2.00 -26.89 19.79
CA LYS A 111 0.73 -27.35 19.19
C LYS A 111 -0.46 -26.67 19.88
N PRO A 112 -1.48 -26.25 19.14
CA PRO A 112 -2.65 -25.66 19.76
C PRO A 112 -3.41 -26.74 20.58
N ASN A 113 -4.01 -26.31 21.68
CA ASN A 113 -4.80 -27.12 22.62
C ASN A 113 -6.18 -26.48 22.84
N LYS A 114 -6.99 -27.02 23.78
CA LYS A 114 -8.36 -26.53 24.01
C LYS A 114 -8.42 -25.04 24.38
N HIS A 115 -7.37 -24.54 25.03
CA HIS A 115 -7.29 -23.20 25.60
C HIS A 115 -6.62 -22.17 24.69
N THR A 116 -5.98 -22.62 23.59
CA THR A 116 -5.23 -21.71 22.71
C THR A 116 -6.08 -20.58 22.12
N ALA A 117 -7.32 -20.86 21.72
CA ALA A 117 -8.19 -19.84 21.15
C ALA A 117 -8.65 -18.83 22.20
N GLU A 118 -8.94 -19.28 23.42
CA GLU A 118 -9.35 -18.44 24.53
C GLU A 118 -8.21 -17.54 25.01
N ALA A 119 -7.03 -18.11 25.28
CA ALA A 119 -5.83 -17.36 25.64
C ALA A 119 -5.47 -16.30 24.58
N LEU A 120 -5.66 -16.60 23.29
CA LEU A 120 -5.47 -15.64 22.21
C LEU A 120 -6.54 -14.52 22.25
N GLY A 121 -7.81 -14.87 22.48
CA GLY A 121 -8.88 -13.88 22.64
C GLY A 121 -8.56 -12.90 23.77
N MET A 122 -8.20 -13.43 24.94
CA MET A 122 -7.79 -12.63 26.10
C MET A 122 -6.59 -11.74 25.78
N TYR A 123 -5.57 -12.26 25.08
CA TYR A 123 -4.41 -11.46 24.71
C TYR A 123 -4.75 -10.31 23.74
N LEU A 124 -5.59 -10.56 22.74
CA LEU A 124 -6.03 -9.52 21.81
C LEU A 124 -6.89 -8.46 22.50
N SER A 125 -7.74 -8.89 23.45
CA SER A 125 -8.52 -8.00 24.30
C SER A 125 -7.61 -7.11 25.14
N PHE A 126 -6.64 -7.70 25.84
CA PHE A 126 -5.64 -6.97 26.61
C PHE A 126 -4.87 -5.95 25.76
N LYS A 127 -4.45 -6.35 24.55
CA LYS A 127 -3.76 -5.43 23.63
C LYS A 127 -4.64 -4.28 23.17
N GLY A 128 -5.90 -4.54 22.81
CA GLY A 128 -6.79 -3.53 22.25
C GLY A 128 -7.43 -2.63 23.30
N PHE A 129 -7.92 -3.21 24.40
CA PHE A 129 -8.70 -2.50 25.41
C PHE A 129 -7.82 -1.99 26.56
N ASP A 130 -6.99 -2.84 27.15
CA ASP A 130 -6.22 -2.50 28.35
C ASP A 130 -4.96 -1.69 28.04
N GLU A 131 -4.17 -2.09 27.04
CA GLU A 131 -3.03 -1.30 26.56
C GLU A 131 -3.45 -0.14 25.64
N GLY A 132 -4.70 -0.10 25.20
CA GLY A 132 -5.22 0.94 24.31
C GLY A 132 -4.56 0.98 22.93
N LEU A 133 -4.01 -0.14 22.43
CA LEU A 133 -3.39 -0.15 21.11
C LEU A 133 -4.43 -0.10 19.99
N THR A 134 -4.03 0.49 18.85
CA THR A 134 -4.90 0.57 17.68
C THR A 134 -5.28 -0.82 17.13
N GLY A 135 -6.47 -0.94 16.54
CA GLY A 135 -6.97 -2.09 15.81
C GLY A 135 -6.04 -2.53 14.68
N GLY A 136 -5.26 -1.61 14.09
CA GLY A 136 -4.18 -1.95 13.15
C GLY A 136 -3.06 -2.75 13.81
N THR A 137 -2.66 -2.38 15.02
CA THR A 137 -1.67 -3.12 15.81
C THR A 137 -2.22 -4.47 16.28
N VAL A 138 -3.46 -4.52 16.77
CA VAL A 138 -4.13 -5.77 17.17
C VAL A 138 -4.25 -6.73 15.97
N TRP A 139 -4.59 -6.22 14.78
CA TRP A 139 -4.62 -7.01 13.54
C TRP A 139 -3.25 -7.59 13.16
N SER A 140 -2.17 -6.83 13.40
CA SER A 140 -0.80 -7.31 13.19
C SER A 140 -0.45 -8.47 14.13
N VAL A 141 -0.83 -8.37 15.42
CA VAL A 141 -0.67 -9.45 16.40
C VAL A 141 -1.49 -10.69 15.97
N PHE A 142 -2.77 -10.51 15.66
CA PHE A 142 -3.63 -11.58 15.13
C PHE A 142 -3.00 -12.26 13.90
N SER A 143 -2.47 -11.48 12.97
CA SER A 143 -1.80 -11.98 11.75
C SER A 143 -0.55 -12.79 12.07
N ALA A 144 0.20 -12.42 13.11
CA ALA A 144 1.35 -13.16 13.58
C ALA A 144 0.98 -14.54 14.13
N PHE A 145 -0.07 -14.62 14.97
CA PHE A 145 -0.60 -15.90 15.46
C PHE A 145 -1.16 -16.77 14.33
N LYS A 146 -1.89 -16.15 13.39
CA LYS A 146 -2.41 -16.83 12.21
C LYS A 146 -1.26 -17.44 11.39
N TRP A 147 -0.20 -16.68 11.17
CA TRP A 147 1.00 -17.12 10.47
C TRP A 147 1.73 -18.23 11.22
N TRP A 148 1.90 -18.11 12.54
CA TRP A 148 2.58 -19.11 13.37
C TRP A 148 1.93 -20.49 13.21
N TYR A 149 0.63 -20.60 13.51
CA TYR A 149 -0.08 -21.88 13.42
C TYR A 149 -0.21 -22.39 11.98
N LYS A 150 -0.33 -21.50 10.98
CA LYS A 150 -0.33 -21.91 9.56
C LYS A 150 0.97 -22.61 9.13
N ASN A 151 2.08 -22.33 9.80
CA ASN A 151 3.40 -22.90 9.49
C ASN A 151 3.84 -23.96 10.51
N LEU A 152 3.06 -24.20 11.56
CA LEU A 152 3.34 -25.22 12.55
C LEU A 152 2.95 -26.61 11.99
N LYS A 153 3.91 -27.52 11.85
CA LYS A 153 3.69 -28.92 11.36
C LYS A 153 2.87 -29.04 10.05
N GLY A 154 3.32 -28.39 8.98
CA GLY A 154 2.73 -28.56 7.64
C GLY A 154 1.31 -28.00 7.52
N ASP A 155 0.45 -28.66 6.74
CA ASP A 155 -0.93 -28.19 6.49
C ASP A 155 -1.93 -28.56 7.61
N LYS A 156 -1.48 -29.21 8.70
CA LYS A 156 -2.36 -29.76 9.75
C LYS A 156 -3.22 -28.73 10.46
N TYR A 157 -2.66 -27.57 10.78
CA TYR A 157 -3.39 -26.48 11.47
C TYR A 157 -3.88 -25.41 10.48
N ARG A 158 -3.97 -25.74 9.20
CA ARG A 158 -4.60 -24.89 8.20
C ARG A 158 -6.07 -25.25 8.11
N GLY A 159 -6.94 -24.28 8.37
CA GLY A 159 -8.38 -24.45 8.26
C GLY A 159 -9.14 -24.07 9.53
N PRO A 160 -10.44 -24.42 9.59
CA PRO A 160 -11.31 -24.06 10.69
C PRO A 160 -10.91 -24.78 11.98
N TRP A 161 -10.89 -24.01 13.07
CA TRP A 161 -10.62 -24.46 14.43
C TRP A 161 -11.70 -25.42 14.91
N ARG A 162 -11.31 -26.64 15.31
CA ARG A 162 -12.21 -27.64 15.88
C ARG A 162 -11.43 -28.73 16.63
N TYR A 163 -12.14 -29.48 17.46
CA TYR A 163 -11.63 -30.74 18.00
C TYR A 163 -11.83 -31.87 16.98
N ASP A 164 -10.79 -32.67 16.74
CA ASP A 164 -10.86 -33.90 15.96
C ASP A 164 -11.03 -35.08 16.91
N GLU A 165 -12.24 -35.65 16.97
CA GLU A 165 -12.56 -36.77 17.86
C GLU A 165 -11.76 -38.03 17.55
N LYS A 166 -11.40 -38.27 16.28
CA LYS A 166 -10.67 -39.47 15.86
C LYS A 166 -9.22 -39.40 16.30
N ALA A 167 -8.59 -38.25 16.09
CA ALA A 167 -7.21 -38.00 16.49
C ALA A 167 -7.09 -37.55 17.96
N ARG A 168 -8.22 -37.29 18.64
CA ARG A 168 -8.33 -36.77 20.01
C ARG A 168 -7.47 -35.52 20.24
N GLU A 169 -7.45 -34.63 19.25
CA GLU A 169 -6.61 -33.44 19.29
C GLU A 169 -7.31 -32.23 18.64
N TRP A 170 -6.86 -31.04 19.01
CA TRP A 170 -7.32 -29.82 18.38
C TRP A 170 -6.61 -29.58 17.04
N VAL A 171 -7.40 -29.27 16.01
CA VAL A 171 -6.92 -29.05 14.64
C VAL A 171 -7.45 -27.72 14.09
N GLY A 172 -6.85 -27.27 12.99
CA GLY A 172 -7.12 -25.96 12.42
C GLY A 172 -6.44 -24.82 13.16
N ASN A 173 -6.72 -23.58 12.73
CA ASN A 173 -6.04 -22.40 13.25
C ASN A 173 -6.87 -21.72 14.34
N PRO A 174 -6.36 -21.52 15.57
CA PRO A 174 -7.09 -20.85 16.65
C PRO A 174 -7.66 -19.47 16.28
N THR A 175 -6.99 -18.75 15.37
CA THR A 175 -7.46 -17.46 14.84
C THR A 175 -8.77 -17.54 14.04
N SER A 176 -9.23 -18.73 13.70
CA SER A 176 -10.50 -18.94 13.00
C SER A 176 -11.69 -19.13 13.93
N CYS A 177 -11.45 -19.27 15.25
CA CYS A 177 -12.48 -19.30 16.29
C CYS A 177 -13.35 -18.03 16.24
N SER A 178 -14.65 -18.16 16.50
CA SER A 178 -15.61 -17.04 16.51
C SER A 178 -15.20 -15.98 17.54
N THR A 179 -14.95 -16.39 18.79
CA THR A 179 -14.58 -15.48 19.89
C THR A 179 -13.36 -14.61 19.55
N VAL A 180 -12.35 -15.19 18.89
CA VAL A 180 -11.14 -14.46 18.49
C VAL A 180 -11.47 -13.42 17.40
N LYS A 181 -12.35 -13.75 16.46
CA LYS A 181 -12.80 -12.82 15.43
C LYS A 181 -13.68 -11.72 16.01
N ASP A 182 -14.58 -12.04 16.93
CA ASP A 182 -15.48 -11.08 17.56
C ASP A 182 -14.70 -10.03 18.35
N ILE A 183 -13.65 -10.45 19.09
CA ILE A 183 -12.74 -9.54 19.78
C ILE A 183 -11.96 -8.68 18.78
N LEU A 184 -11.43 -9.28 17.71
CA LEU A 184 -10.71 -8.54 16.68
C LEU A 184 -11.59 -7.46 16.02
N ASP A 185 -12.82 -7.81 15.66
CA ASP A 185 -13.80 -6.89 15.09
C ASP A 185 -14.17 -5.78 16.08
N SER A 186 -14.29 -6.12 17.37
CA SER A 186 -14.55 -5.14 18.43
C SER A 186 -13.40 -4.15 18.58
N CYS A 187 -12.14 -4.62 18.55
CA CYS A 187 -10.96 -3.76 18.55
C CYS A 187 -10.89 -2.87 17.31
N GLN A 188 -11.33 -3.35 16.14
CA GLN A 188 -11.41 -2.53 14.93
C GLN A 188 -12.50 -1.45 15.01
N LYS A 189 -13.66 -1.78 15.61
CA LYS A 189 -14.77 -0.84 15.79
C LYS A 189 -14.49 0.20 16.87
N LYS A 190 -13.74 -0.15 17.93
CA LYS A 190 -13.25 0.80 18.94
C LYS A 190 -12.50 1.96 18.29
N ASP A 191 -11.70 1.65 17.29
CA ASP A 191 -10.94 2.62 16.49
C ASP A 191 -11.75 3.22 15.33
N GLY A 192 -13.00 2.79 15.16
CA GLY A 192 -13.92 3.24 14.13
C GLY A 192 -14.43 4.65 14.40
N GLU A 193 -13.72 5.63 13.83
CA GLU A 193 -14.13 7.01 13.50
C GLU A 193 -14.84 7.84 14.59
N THR A 194 -14.05 8.51 15.43
CA THR A 194 -14.48 9.78 16.05
C THR A 194 -14.05 11.00 15.21
N GLU A 195 -12.89 10.96 14.56
CA GLU A 195 -12.48 11.96 13.57
C GLU A 195 -11.55 11.31 12.53
N ARG A 196 -11.95 11.32 11.25
CA ARG A 196 -11.06 10.89 10.16
C ARG A 196 -9.85 11.83 10.09
N THR A 197 -8.69 11.37 10.56
CA THR A 197 -7.37 11.99 10.31
C THR A 197 -6.90 11.79 8.86
N HIS A 198 -7.83 11.78 7.90
CA HIS A 198 -7.47 11.94 6.51
C HIS A 198 -7.12 13.40 6.27
N SER A 199 -6.03 13.67 5.56
CA SER A 199 -5.71 15.02 5.11
C SER A 199 -6.95 15.63 4.46
N LYS A 200 -7.32 16.84 4.90
CA LYS A 200 -8.45 17.58 4.35
C LYS A 200 -8.33 17.60 2.82
N ALA A 201 -9.41 17.28 2.12
CA ALA A 201 -9.46 17.42 0.68
C ALA A 201 -9.22 18.89 0.30
N MET A 202 -8.34 19.13 -0.67
CA MET A 202 -8.06 20.48 -1.18
C MET A 202 -9.37 21.08 -1.71
N SER A 203 -9.80 22.20 -1.14
CA SER A 203 -10.96 22.93 -1.63
C SER A 203 -10.60 23.79 -2.85
N LEU A 204 -11.60 24.27 -3.58
CA LEU A 204 -11.38 25.21 -4.68
C LEU A 204 -10.67 26.49 -4.19
N GLY A 205 -11.07 27.01 -3.03
CA GLY A 205 -10.42 28.17 -2.41
C GLY A 205 -8.94 27.92 -2.09
N ASP A 206 -8.59 26.71 -1.64
CA ASP A 206 -7.18 26.32 -1.42
C ASP A 206 -6.40 26.34 -2.74
N LEU A 207 -7.00 25.81 -3.82
CA LEU A 207 -6.40 25.80 -5.16
C LEU A 207 -6.21 27.23 -5.71
N GLU A 208 -7.21 28.10 -5.53
CA GLU A 208 -7.15 29.51 -5.92
C GLU A 208 -6.06 30.27 -5.17
N MET A 209 -5.88 30.02 -3.87
CA MET A 209 -4.79 30.61 -3.08
C MET A 209 -3.41 30.17 -3.59
N ILE A 210 -3.23 28.87 -3.86
CA ILE A 210 -1.98 28.33 -4.43
C ILE A 210 -1.70 28.97 -5.79
N TYR A 211 -2.71 29.07 -6.64
CA TYR A 211 -2.60 29.67 -7.97
C TYR A 211 -2.26 31.17 -7.89
N ALA A 212 -2.98 31.94 -7.06
CA ALA A 212 -2.73 33.37 -6.86
C ALA A 212 -1.34 33.64 -6.30
N TYR A 213 -0.88 32.86 -5.32
CA TYR A 213 0.50 32.94 -4.82
C TYR A 213 1.50 32.64 -5.93
N SER A 214 1.26 31.57 -6.70
CA SER A 214 2.12 31.19 -7.80
C SER A 214 2.22 32.28 -8.86
N LEU A 215 1.11 32.95 -9.22
CA LEU A 215 1.10 34.05 -10.19
C LEU A 215 1.90 35.27 -9.72
N LYS A 216 1.84 35.61 -8.43
CA LYS A 216 2.65 36.69 -7.85
C LYS A 216 4.15 36.43 -8.00
N GLN A 217 4.58 35.18 -7.85
CA GLN A 217 5.98 34.79 -7.95
C GLN A 217 6.44 34.58 -9.40
N CYS A 218 5.56 34.05 -10.26
CA CYS A 218 5.86 33.71 -11.64
C CYS A 218 4.70 34.14 -12.54
N PRO A 219 4.61 35.42 -12.93
CA PRO A 219 3.52 35.92 -13.77
C PRO A 219 3.37 35.14 -15.09
N GLU A 220 2.17 35.15 -15.67
CA GLU A 220 1.96 34.57 -17.00
C GLU A 220 2.78 35.34 -18.04
N GLY A 221 3.43 34.62 -18.96
CA GLY A 221 4.30 35.24 -19.97
C GLY A 221 5.69 35.64 -19.48
N MET A 222 6.08 35.31 -18.24
CA MET A 222 7.46 35.47 -17.78
C MET A 222 8.43 34.76 -18.74
N VAL A 223 9.44 35.49 -19.22
CA VAL A 223 10.50 34.94 -20.09
C VAL A 223 11.74 34.73 -19.23
N PRO A 224 12.26 33.49 -19.10
CA PRO A 224 13.40 33.21 -18.25
C PRO A 224 14.68 33.80 -18.88
N ARG A 225 15.43 34.59 -18.12
CA ARG A 225 16.71 35.18 -18.56
C ARG A 225 17.92 34.57 -17.86
N THR A 226 17.71 34.07 -16.65
CA THR A 226 18.75 33.48 -15.80
C THR A 226 18.43 32.04 -15.43
N ALA A 227 19.43 31.31 -14.93
CA ALA A 227 19.20 29.97 -14.36
C ALA A 227 18.23 30.00 -13.18
N GLY A 228 18.25 31.07 -12.38
CA GLY A 228 17.32 31.27 -11.26
C GLY A 228 15.88 31.40 -11.75
N ASP A 229 15.64 32.14 -12.84
CA ASP A 229 14.32 32.28 -13.44
C ASP A 229 13.78 30.93 -13.93
N ILE A 230 14.65 30.11 -14.55
CA ILE A 230 14.29 28.75 -14.99
C ILE A 230 13.84 27.93 -13.78
N THR A 231 14.63 27.89 -12.70
CA THR A 231 14.26 27.13 -11.49
C THR A 231 12.95 27.62 -10.86
N LEU A 232 12.76 28.94 -10.82
CA LEU A 232 11.52 29.55 -10.32
C LEU A 232 10.32 29.15 -11.17
N MET A 233 10.42 29.32 -12.50
CA MET A 233 9.38 28.93 -13.44
C MET A 233 9.08 27.44 -13.39
N THR A 234 10.10 26.58 -13.32
CA THR A 234 9.94 25.13 -13.17
C THR A 234 9.05 24.83 -11.98
N ARG A 235 9.39 25.38 -10.79
CA ARG A 235 8.64 25.13 -9.56
C ARG A 235 7.19 25.60 -9.67
N HIS A 236 6.97 26.80 -10.19
CA HIS A 236 5.63 27.41 -10.21
C HIS A 236 4.72 26.83 -11.30
N LEU A 237 5.24 26.53 -12.49
CA LEU A 237 4.49 25.84 -13.55
C LEU A 237 4.18 24.40 -13.17
N PHE A 238 5.13 23.69 -12.56
CA PHE A 238 4.91 22.35 -12.00
C PHE A 238 3.74 22.37 -11.01
N TRP A 239 3.78 23.24 -10.00
CA TRP A 239 2.76 23.25 -8.96
C TRP A 239 1.37 23.58 -9.50
N ARG A 240 1.25 24.49 -10.48
CA ARG A 240 -0.03 24.77 -11.15
C ARG A 240 -0.58 23.55 -11.87
N ALA A 241 0.25 22.89 -12.67
CA ALA A 241 -0.16 21.69 -13.39
C ALA A 241 -0.51 20.55 -12.43
N PHE A 242 0.31 20.33 -11.41
CA PHE A 242 0.15 19.27 -10.43
C PHE A 242 -1.11 19.46 -9.57
N SER A 243 -1.35 20.66 -9.04
CA SER A 243 -2.50 20.95 -8.20
C SER A 243 -3.81 20.90 -9.01
N ALA A 244 -3.83 21.50 -10.21
CA ALA A 244 -4.99 21.41 -11.11
C ALA A 244 -5.27 19.96 -11.52
N PHE A 245 -4.24 19.14 -11.79
CA PHE A 245 -4.42 17.73 -12.13
C PHE A 245 -5.06 16.95 -10.99
N GLY A 246 -4.51 17.10 -9.78
CA GLY A 246 -5.06 16.50 -8.57
C GLY A 246 -6.51 16.90 -8.31
N PHE A 247 -6.80 18.20 -8.45
CA PHE A 247 -8.11 18.78 -8.19
C PHE A 247 -9.17 18.38 -9.22
N VAL A 248 -8.87 18.44 -10.51
CA VAL A 248 -9.85 18.19 -11.58
C VAL A 248 -10.10 16.71 -11.79
N ILE A 249 -9.05 15.88 -11.76
CA ILE A 249 -9.17 14.43 -12.00
C ILE A 249 -9.50 13.66 -10.71
N TRP A 250 -9.42 14.32 -9.55
CA TRP A 250 -9.65 13.72 -8.22
C TRP A 250 -8.68 12.55 -7.96
N THR A 251 -7.42 12.73 -8.34
CA THR A 251 -6.37 11.74 -8.09
C THR A 251 -5.84 11.86 -6.67
N ARG A 252 -5.45 10.71 -6.10
CA ARG A 252 -4.65 10.73 -4.87
C ARG A 252 -3.26 11.27 -5.18
N ASN A 253 -2.57 11.83 -4.19
CA ASN A 253 -1.21 12.36 -4.38
C ASN A 253 -0.27 11.37 -5.07
N PHE A 254 -0.28 10.09 -4.68
CA PHE A 254 0.57 9.09 -5.34
C PHE A 254 0.12 8.79 -6.78
N GLU A 255 -1.17 8.89 -7.11
CA GLU A 255 -1.67 8.70 -8.47
C GLU A 255 -1.21 9.86 -9.36
N THR A 256 -1.28 11.10 -8.86
CA THR A 256 -0.74 12.28 -9.52
C THR A 256 0.77 12.14 -9.70
N SER A 257 1.54 11.95 -8.62
CA SER A 257 3.02 11.93 -8.65
C SER A 257 3.62 10.82 -9.50
N ASN A 258 2.91 9.70 -9.67
CA ASN A 258 3.36 8.59 -10.53
C ASN A 258 2.77 8.64 -11.95
N PHE A 259 1.98 9.67 -12.29
CA PHE A 259 1.39 9.79 -13.60
C PHE A 259 2.46 9.95 -14.68
N ARG A 260 2.30 9.19 -15.77
CA ARG A 260 3.29 9.09 -16.86
C ARG A 260 2.78 9.76 -18.13
N TYR A 261 3.70 10.24 -18.94
CA TYR A 261 3.41 10.91 -20.20
C TYR A 261 2.65 9.99 -21.16
N GLY A 262 2.95 8.69 -21.17
CA GLY A 262 2.18 7.70 -21.95
C GLY A 262 0.71 7.54 -21.51
N GLY A 263 0.32 8.13 -20.38
CA GLY A 263 -1.07 8.25 -19.96
C GLY A 263 -1.83 9.36 -20.70
N LEU A 264 -1.13 10.28 -21.38
CA LEU A 264 -1.74 11.32 -22.20
C LEU A 264 -2.01 10.80 -23.61
N ASP A 265 -3.24 10.99 -24.08
CA ASP A 265 -3.66 10.67 -25.44
C ASP A 265 -4.21 11.94 -26.11
N PHE A 266 -3.48 12.41 -27.11
CA PHE A 266 -3.84 13.57 -27.93
C PHE A 266 -4.66 13.16 -29.16
N LEU A 267 -5.44 12.07 -29.07
CA LEU A 267 -6.38 11.61 -30.09
C LEU A 267 -5.71 11.35 -31.45
N GLY A 268 -4.47 10.87 -31.44
CA GLY A 268 -3.67 10.64 -32.65
C GLY A 268 -3.06 11.91 -33.28
N HIS A 269 -3.31 13.09 -32.70
CA HIS A 269 -2.66 14.34 -33.10
C HIS A 269 -1.29 14.51 -32.42
N LYS A 270 -0.47 15.40 -32.98
CA LYS A 270 0.72 15.90 -32.27
C LYS A 270 0.27 16.67 -31.01
N ARG A 271 1.08 16.61 -29.95
CA ARG A 271 0.85 17.38 -28.73
C ARG A 271 0.63 18.86 -29.08
N PRO A 272 -0.47 19.49 -28.64
CA PRO A 272 -0.72 20.89 -28.91
C PRO A 272 0.21 21.76 -28.06
N LYS A 273 0.68 22.85 -28.65
CA LYS A 273 1.39 23.91 -27.91
C LYS A 273 0.41 24.96 -27.43
N TYR A 274 0.44 25.29 -26.14
CA TYR A 274 -0.45 26.28 -25.56
C TYR A 274 -0.16 27.70 -26.11
N SER A 275 1.09 28.00 -26.44
CA SER A 275 1.48 29.28 -27.06
C SER A 275 0.97 29.46 -28.50
N SER A 276 0.43 28.42 -29.13
CA SER A 276 0.05 28.40 -30.56
C SER A 276 -1.46 28.27 -30.80
N LYS A 277 -2.29 28.81 -29.90
CA LYS A 277 -3.76 28.68 -29.93
C LYS A 277 -4.22 27.21 -29.89
N PRO A 278 -4.13 26.54 -28.74
CA PRO A 278 -4.34 25.10 -28.61
C PRO A 278 -5.79 24.69 -28.90
N LEU A 279 -6.76 25.59 -28.71
CA LEU A 279 -8.17 25.38 -29.04
C LEU A 279 -8.41 25.10 -30.53
N GLU A 280 -7.60 25.71 -31.40
CA GLU A 280 -7.66 25.47 -32.85
C GLU A 280 -6.99 24.14 -33.23
N GLN A 281 -6.18 23.56 -32.32
CA GLN A 281 -5.43 22.33 -32.55
C GLN A 281 -6.16 21.09 -32.00
N LEU A 282 -6.67 21.14 -30.77
CA LEU A 282 -7.39 20.03 -30.14
C LEU A 282 -8.53 20.52 -29.22
N PRO A 283 -9.77 20.00 -29.38
CA PRO A 283 -10.89 20.36 -28.52
C PRO A 283 -10.76 19.80 -27.09
N PHE A 284 -10.02 18.70 -26.92
CA PHE A 284 -9.66 18.10 -25.63
C PHE A 284 -8.50 17.12 -25.83
N PHE A 285 -7.87 16.70 -24.73
CA PHE A 285 -6.99 15.52 -24.71
C PHE A 285 -7.45 14.54 -23.64
N ARG A 286 -7.00 13.30 -23.70
CA ARG A 286 -7.35 12.23 -22.76
C ARG A 286 -6.25 11.98 -21.73
N VAL A 287 -6.67 11.78 -20.49
CA VAL A 287 -5.83 11.33 -19.38
C VAL A 287 -6.26 9.92 -19.01
N ASN A 288 -5.34 8.96 -19.13
CA ASN A 288 -5.56 7.54 -18.83
C ASN A 288 -4.83 7.14 -17.54
N LEU A 289 -5.58 6.90 -16.46
CA LEU A 289 -5.03 6.45 -15.19
C LEU A 289 -4.97 4.93 -15.10
N ARG A 290 -3.94 4.29 -15.66
CA ARG A 290 -3.88 2.82 -15.83
C ARG A 290 -3.56 2.02 -14.55
N GLU A 291 -3.10 2.66 -13.48
CA GLU A 291 -2.56 1.99 -12.28
C GLU A 291 -3.14 2.55 -10.97
N ARG A 292 -4.48 2.63 -10.87
CA ARG A 292 -5.14 3.12 -9.65
C ARG A 292 -4.91 2.23 -8.43
N LYS A 293 -5.12 2.78 -7.22
CA LYS A 293 -5.01 2.03 -5.95
C LYS A 293 -5.67 0.65 -6.05
N ASN A 294 -4.95 -0.38 -5.59
CA ASN A 294 -5.40 -1.78 -5.57
C ASN A 294 -5.58 -2.47 -6.93
N TRP A 295 -5.11 -1.89 -8.05
CA TRP A 295 -5.27 -2.52 -9.37
C TRP A 295 -4.71 -3.96 -9.42
N GLN A 296 -3.56 -4.23 -8.77
CA GLN A 296 -2.99 -5.57 -8.68
C GLN A 296 -3.87 -6.53 -7.87
N LYS A 297 -4.47 -6.06 -6.77
CA LYS A 297 -5.39 -6.86 -5.94
C LYS A 297 -6.68 -7.16 -6.71
N LYS A 298 -7.18 -6.20 -7.48
CA LYS A 298 -8.38 -6.34 -8.32
C LYS A 298 -8.13 -7.29 -9.51
N MET A 299 -6.98 -7.16 -10.17
CA MET A 299 -6.55 -8.14 -11.18
C MET A 299 -6.46 -9.55 -10.60
N LYS A 300 -5.89 -9.70 -9.40
CA LYS A 300 -5.82 -11.00 -8.71
C LYS A 300 -7.21 -11.57 -8.40
N ASN A 301 -8.21 -10.71 -8.16
CA ASN A 301 -9.59 -11.11 -7.91
C ASN A 301 -10.41 -11.33 -9.20
N GLY A 302 -9.83 -11.16 -10.39
CA GLY A 302 -10.55 -11.28 -11.65
C GLY A 302 -11.48 -10.10 -11.97
N GLU A 303 -11.36 -8.98 -11.24
CA GLU A 303 -12.15 -7.76 -11.48
C GLU A 303 -11.59 -7.01 -12.70
N LEU A 304 -11.92 -7.47 -13.91
CA LEU A 304 -11.43 -6.91 -15.19
C LEU A 304 -11.97 -5.50 -15.50
N GLN A 305 -13.05 -5.07 -14.85
CA GLN A 305 -13.75 -3.81 -15.15
C GLN A 305 -13.09 -2.55 -14.58
N MET A 306 -11.96 -2.67 -13.85
CA MET A 306 -11.30 -1.51 -13.22
C MET A 306 -9.87 -1.28 -13.75
N ASN A 307 -9.67 -1.55 -15.04
CA ASN A 307 -8.43 -1.27 -15.77
C ASN A 307 -8.30 0.23 -16.08
N GLY A 308 -8.13 1.03 -15.03
CA GLY A 308 -7.93 2.46 -15.13
C GLY A 308 -9.16 3.27 -15.52
N HIS A 309 -9.04 4.60 -15.46
CA HIS A 309 -10.09 5.54 -15.85
C HIS A 309 -9.54 6.47 -16.92
N THR A 310 -10.36 6.76 -17.92
CA THR A 310 -10.04 7.72 -18.99
C THR A 310 -10.88 8.97 -18.76
N TYR A 311 -10.22 10.12 -18.69
CA TYR A 311 -10.85 11.42 -18.53
C TYR A 311 -10.58 12.25 -19.76
N ASN A 312 -11.61 12.90 -20.31
CA ASN A 312 -11.43 13.92 -21.33
C ASN A 312 -11.18 15.26 -20.61
N VAL A 313 -10.06 15.90 -20.89
CA VAL A 313 -9.69 17.21 -20.34
C VAL A 313 -9.96 18.26 -21.40
N TYR A 314 -10.98 19.06 -21.15
CA TYR A 314 -11.40 20.15 -22.02
C TYR A 314 -10.72 21.45 -21.58
N PRO A 315 -10.47 22.37 -22.53
CA PRO A 315 -10.07 23.73 -22.21
C PRO A 315 -11.20 24.45 -21.49
N GLU A 316 -10.86 25.21 -20.45
CA GLU A 316 -11.85 26.08 -19.83
C GLU A 316 -12.06 27.35 -20.66
N PRO A 317 -13.30 27.87 -20.74
CA PRO A 317 -13.56 29.14 -21.40
C PRO A 317 -12.82 30.27 -20.67
N SER A 318 -12.39 31.29 -21.40
CA SER A 318 -11.70 32.46 -20.82
C SER A 318 -12.57 33.25 -19.83
N SER A 319 -13.89 33.04 -19.84
CA SER A 319 -14.86 33.57 -18.90
C SER A 319 -15.09 32.68 -17.67
N SER A 320 -14.35 31.57 -17.52
CA SER A 320 -14.47 30.68 -16.38
C SER A 320 -14.14 31.40 -15.08
N THR A 321 -14.94 31.14 -14.05
CA THR A 321 -14.76 31.70 -12.71
C THR A 321 -13.53 31.11 -11.99
N SER A 322 -12.99 29.99 -12.47
CA SER A 322 -11.97 29.22 -11.74
C SER A 322 -10.72 28.90 -12.58
N PRO A 323 -9.94 29.92 -12.99
CA PRO A 323 -8.71 29.73 -13.79
C PRO A 323 -7.65 28.86 -13.11
N SER A 324 -7.72 28.70 -11.78
CA SER A 324 -6.87 27.82 -11.00
C SER A 324 -7.11 26.33 -11.29
N ALA A 325 -8.31 25.97 -11.76
CA ALA A 325 -8.71 24.61 -12.10
C ALA A 325 -8.55 24.28 -13.59
N ASP A 326 -8.04 25.20 -14.42
CA ASP A 326 -7.84 24.95 -15.86
C ASP A 326 -6.66 24.00 -16.11
N LEU A 327 -6.94 22.70 -15.94
CA LEU A 327 -5.97 21.63 -16.14
C LEU A 327 -5.40 21.62 -17.56
N TYR A 328 -6.25 21.91 -18.56
CA TYR A 328 -5.83 21.92 -19.95
C TYR A 328 -4.72 22.95 -20.16
N LYS A 329 -4.93 24.18 -19.71
CA LYS A 329 -3.93 25.25 -19.76
C LYS A 329 -2.69 24.92 -18.96
N HIS A 330 -2.84 24.57 -17.68
CA HIS A 330 -1.69 24.41 -16.77
C HIS A 330 -0.80 23.24 -17.20
N LEU A 331 -1.38 22.11 -17.61
CA LEU A 331 -0.60 20.96 -18.06
C LEU A 331 0.12 21.24 -19.37
N LEU A 332 -0.53 21.84 -20.37
CA LEU A 332 0.13 22.13 -21.65
C LEU A 332 1.24 23.18 -21.49
N ASN A 333 1.05 24.19 -20.65
CA ASN A 333 2.11 25.16 -20.33
C ASN A 333 3.31 24.49 -19.64
N TRP A 334 3.08 23.58 -18.70
CA TRP A 334 4.15 22.79 -18.09
C TRP A 334 4.92 21.96 -19.11
N LEU A 335 4.20 21.26 -20.00
CA LEU A 335 4.82 20.45 -21.06
C LEU A 335 5.61 21.30 -22.07
N ASP A 336 5.05 22.44 -22.50
CA ASP A 336 5.74 23.40 -23.38
C ASP A 336 7.05 23.89 -22.76
N PHE A 337 7.04 24.19 -21.46
CA PHE A 337 8.22 24.62 -20.73
C PHE A 337 9.28 23.51 -20.67
N CYS A 338 8.89 22.28 -20.31
CA CYS A 338 9.81 21.13 -20.24
C CYS A 338 10.46 20.79 -21.59
N GLU A 339 9.74 20.99 -22.69
CA GLU A 339 10.19 20.61 -24.04
C GLU A 339 10.99 21.70 -24.76
N THR A 340 11.16 22.88 -24.16
CA THR A 340 11.92 23.98 -24.77
C THR A 340 13.44 23.70 -24.71
N PRO A 341 14.21 23.82 -25.83
CA PRO A 341 15.57 23.29 -25.97
C PRO A 341 16.62 23.60 -24.87
N PRO A 342 16.72 24.83 -24.31
CA PRO A 342 17.63 25.10 -23.18
C PRO A 342 17.22 24.39 -21.88
N HIS A 343 15.97 23.94 -21.76
CA HIS A 343 15.43 23.27 -20.59
C HIS A 343 15.53 21.75 -20.75
N SER A 344 15.30 21.21 -21.96
CA SER A 344 15.36 19.77 -22.24
C SER A 344 16.75 19.13 -22.06
N ALA A 345 17.84 19.92 -22.10
CA ALA A 345 19.20 19.44 -21.83
C ALA A 345 19.49 19.34 -20.32
N ARG A 346 19.16 20.37 -19.53
CA ARG A 346 19.28 20.33 -18.05
C ARG A 346 18.32 19.34 -17.40
N CYS A 347 17.26 19.00 -18.12
CA CYS A 347 16.35 17.91 -17.83
C CYS A 347 17.01 16.50 -17.87
N GLN A 348 18.18 16.36 -18.52
CA GLN A 348 18.89 15.10 -18.69
C GLN A 348 20.12 14.97 -17.74
N ASP A 349 20.64 16.09 -17.23
CA ASP A 349 21.94 16.15 -16.53
C ASP A 349 21.88 15.92 -15.00
N SER A 350 20.71 15.59 -14.44
CA SER A 350 20.65 15.07 -13.06
C SER A 350 20.69 13.55 -13.11
N ASP A 351 21.73 12.92 -12.55
CA ASP A 351 21.96 11.48 -12.39
C ASP A 351 20.83 10.74 -11.62
N GLY A 352 19.63 10.74 -12.18
CA GLY A 352 18.52 9.81 -11.97
C GLY A 352 18.30 9.04 -13.28
N PRO A 353 17.40 8.04 -13.34
CA PRO A 353 17.39 7.00 -14.35
C PRO A 353 16.81 7.49 -15.70
N PHE A 354 17.44 8.49 -16.31
CA PHE A 354 17.16 8.98 -17.66
C PHE A 354 18.15 8.42 -18.70
N GLY A 355 19.14 7.63 -18.27
CA GLY A 355 20.08 6.94 -19.15
C GLY A 355 19.63 5.54 -19.56
N SER A 356 18.54 5.39 -20.32
CA SER A 356 18.44 4.33 -21.33
C SER A 356 17.27 4.59 -22.29
N THR A 357 17.39 4.02 -23.49
CA THR A 357 16.54 4.05 -24.67
C THR A 357 15.08 3.59 -24.49
N SER A 358 14.37 4.04 -23.46
CA SER A 358 12.93 3.77 -23.32
C SER A 358 12.09 4.81 -24.07
N ALA A 359 10.99 4.33 -24.66
CA ALA A 359 10.07 5.15 -25.43
C ALA A 359 9.48 6.29 -24.56
N PRO A 360 9.09 7.45 -25.16
CA PRO A 360 8.52 8.59 -24.44
C PRO A 360 7.35 8.25 -23.50
N SER A 361 6.68 7.12 -23.74
CA SER A 361 5.55 6.59 -22.97
C SER A 361 5.86 6.25 -21.51
N GLU A 362 7.11 5.98 -21.14
CA GLU A 362 7.45 5.52 -19.77
C GLU A 362 7.85 6.65 -18.81
N ARG A 363 8.00 7.89 -19.29
CA ARG A 363 8.47 9.01 -18.47
C ARG A 363 7.37 9.49 -17.52
N VAL A 364 7.67 9.54 -16.22
CA VAL A 364 6.81 10.22 -15.23
C VAL A 364 6.84 11.72 -15.52
N ILE A 365 5.68 12.36 -15.63
CA ILE A 365 5.55 13.78 -16.03
C ILE A 365 6.21 14.73 -15.01
N TRP A 366 6.43 14.23 -13.80
CA TRP A 366 6.86 15.00 -12.62
C TRP A 366 8.30 14.72 -12.16
N ALA A 367 9.03 13.80 -12.82
CA ALA A 367 10.23 13.18 -12.26
C ALA A 367 11.51 14.03 -12.22
N GLN A 368 11.42 15.37 -12.24
CA GLN A 368 12.59 16.25 -12.19
C GLN A 368 12.71 17.12 -10.95
N LEU A 369 11.69 17.19 -10.10
CA LEU A 369 11.84 17.86 -8.81
C LEU A 369 12.05 16.81 -7.74
N GLY A 370 13.29 16.76 -7.26
CA GLY A 370 13.76 15.83 -6.26
C GLY A 370 12.80 15.71 -5.09
N TYR A 371 12.25 14.52 -4.95
CA TYR A 371 11.58 14.00 -3.75
C TYR A 371 12.49 14.04 -2.49
N LYS A 372 13.72 14.55 -2.60
CA LYS A 372 14.73 14.64 -1.53
C LYS A 372 14.87 16.04 -0.90
N SER A 373 14.22 17.10 -1.41
CA SER A 373 14.37 18.46 -0.84
C SER A 373 13.08 19.20 -0.48
N MET A 374 11.91 18.56 -0.60
CA MET A 374 10.61 19.21 -0.34
C MET A 374 9.68 18.42 0.61
N LEU A 375 10.22 17.41 1.29
CA LEU A 375 9.72 16.86 2.56
C LEU A 375 10.89 16.94 3.56
#